data_AF-A0A7Y0BQ48-F1
#
_entry.id   AF-A0A7Y0BQ48-F1
#
_cell.length_a   1.000
_cell.length_b   1.000
_cell.length_c   1.000
_cell.angle_alpha   90.00
_cell.angle_beta   90.00
_cell.angle_gamma   90.00
#
_symmetry.space_group_name_H-M   'P 1'
#
loop_
_entity.id
_entity.type
_entity.pdbx_description
1 polymer ?
#
loop_
_entity_poly.entity_id
_entity_poly.type
_entity_poly.pdbx_seq_one_letter_code
_entity_poly.pdbx_strand_id
1 'polypeptide(L)'
;MIAEGIVDGTYPEGALLPSVRSLAVREQANPLTVAKAYQHFQDEGLVVVQRGVGMFVVAGAAQRLRNAMRERFLVDEWPQIRRRLALMGLSIADLAVVNPAN
;
A
#
# COMPACT_ATOMS: atom_id res chain seq x y z
N MET A 1 -4.68 3.09 4.95
CA MET A 1 -3.79 1.98 5.41
C MET A 1 -2.34 2.45 5.58
N ILE A 2 -1.46 1.70 6.26
CA ILE A 2 -0.04 2.10 6.46
C ILE A 2 0.74 2.20 5.14
N ALA A 3 0.55 1.24 4.21
CA ALA A 3 1.22 1.27 2.92
C ALA A 3 0.86 2.53 2.11
N GLU A 4 -0.43 2.90 2.08
CA GLU A 4 -0.90 4.16 1.48
C GLU A 4 -0.26 5.35 2.19
N GLY A 5 -0.27 5.37 3.53
CA GLY A 5 0.34 6.43 4.32
C GLY A 5 1.85 6.59 4.08
N ILE A 6 2.58 5.52 3.77
CA ILE A 6 3.99 5.60 3.38
C ILE A 6 4.13 6.18 1.96
N VAL A 7 3.22 5.81 1.05
CA VAL A 7 3.24 6.28 -0.34
C VAL A 7 2.82 7.74 -0.47
N ASP A 8 1.81 8.18 0.27
CA ASP A 8 1.27 9.55 0.25
C ASP A 8 2.06 10.53 1.15
N GLY A 9 2.97 10.02 1.97
CA GLY A 9 3.85 10.81 2.82
C GLY A 9 3.33 11.08 4.23
N THR A 10 2.16 10.54 4.62
CA THR A 10 1.68 10.55 6.02
C THR A 10 2.71 9.94 6.98
N TYR A 11 3.43 8.91 6.52
CA TYR A 11 4.55 8.29 7.22
C TYR A 11 5.83 8.48 6.38
N PRO A 12 6.53 9.62 6.53
CA PRO A 12 7.72 9.88 5.77
C PRO A 12 8.86 8.93 6.14
N GLU A 13 9.90 8.90 5.32
CA GLU A 13 11.10 8.10 5.59
C GLU A 13 11.72 8.47 6.95
N GLY A 14 12.07 7.46 7.74
CA GLY A 14 12.55 7.65 9.11
C GLY A 14 11.46 7.93 10.15
N ALA A 15 10.18 8.00 9.78
CA ALA A 15 9.10 8.21 10.74
C ALA A 15 8.85 6.97 11.60
N LEU A 16 8.55 7.19 12.89
CA LEU A 16 8.05 6.16 13.79
C LEU A 16 6.61 5.80 13.41
N LEU A 17 6.37 4.51 13.17
CA LEU A 17 5.03 4.00 12.93
C LEU A 17 4.27 3.78 14.24
N PRO A 18 2.91 3.85 14.21
CA PRO A 18 2.09 3.48 15.35
C PRO A 18 2.40 2.04 15.78
N SER A 19 2.34 1.76 17.08
CA SER A 19 2.41 0.38 17.57
C SER A 19 1.27 -0.48 17.01
N VAL A 20 1.49 -1.79 16.91
CA VAL A 20 0.47 -2.77 16.51
C VAL A 20 -0.83 -2.56 17.29
N ARG A 21 -0.74 -2.35 18.60
CA ARG A 21 -1.91 -2.13 19.47
C ARG A 21 -2.64 -0.83 19.11
N SER A 22 -1.91 0.28 18.98
CA SER A 22 -2.51 1.58 18.65
C SER A 22 -3.16 1.57 17.27
N LEU A 23 -2.53 0.92 16.29
CA LEU A 23 -3.07 0.82 14.94
C LEU A 23 -4.29 -0.11 14.89
N ALA A 24 -4.26 -1.25 15.59
CA ALA A 24 -5.39 -2.15 15.69
C ALA A 24 -6.64 -1.46 16.26
N VAL A 25 -6.47 -0.63 17.29
CA VAL A 25 -7.58 0.17 17.85
C VAL A 25 -8.08 1.21 16.84
N ARG A 26 -7.17 1.97 16.21
CA ARG A 26 -7.54 3.03 15.27
C ARG A 26 -8.29 2.50 14.04
N GLU A 27 -7.82 1.39 13.48
CA GLU A 27 -8.38 0.77 12.27
C GLU A 27 -9.48 -0.26 12.59
N GLN A 28 -9.82 -0.46 13.87
CA GLN A 28 -10.73 -1.51 14.34
C GLN A 28 -10.39 -2.90 13.79
N ALA A 29 -9.09 -3.17 13.63
CA ALA A 29 -8.57 -4.38 13.05
C ALA A 29 -8.11 -5.37 14.14
N ASN A 30 -8.09 -6.66 13.80
CA ASN A 30 -7.53 -7.67 14.69
C ASN A 30 -6.02 -7.43 14.88
N PRO A 31 -5.49 -7.34 16.12
CA PRO A 31 -4.06 -7.12 16.38
C PRO A 31 -3.13 -8.11 15.69
N LEU A 32 -3.54 -9.37 15.51
CA LEU A 32 -2.76 -10.38 14.78
C LEU A 32 -2.65 -10.06 13.28
N THR A 33 -3.69 -9.46 12.70
CA THR A 33 -3.67 -9.03 11.29
C THR A 33 -2.70 -7.87 11.10
N VAL A 34 -2.73 -6.90 12.02
CA VAL A 34 -1.80 -5.77 12.03
C VAL A 34 -0.36 -6.24 12.23
N ALA A 35 -0.13 -7.16 13.17
CA ALA A 35 1.18 -7.74 13.41
C ALA A 35 1.73 -8.46 12.17
N LYS A 36 0.89 -9.25 11.49
CA LYS A 36 1.25 -9.90 10.21
C LYS A 36 1.61 -8.90 9.12
N ALA A 37 0.85 -7.81 8.99
CA ALA A 37 1.15 -6.76 8.02
C ALA A 37 2.52 -6.09 8.30
N TYR A 38 2.80 -5.79 9.58
CA TYR A 38 4.10 -5.24 9.98
C TYR A 38 5.26 -6.21 9.78
N GLN A 39 5.05 -7.50 10.05
CA GLN A 39 6.04 -8.53 9.75
C GLN A 39 6.35 -8.56 8.25
N HIS A 40 5.30 -8.53 7.41
CA HIS A 40 5.47 -8.51 5.97
C HIS A 40 6.26 -7.28 5.49
N PHE A 41 5.95 -6.09 6.00
CA PHE A 41 6.73 -4.89 5.68
C PHE A 41 8.19 -4.99 6.14
N GLN A 42 8.45 -5.66 7.25
CA GLN A 42 9.80 -5.88 7.74
C GLN A 42 10.57 -6.85 6.83
N ASP A 43 9.92 -7.94 6.41
CA ASP A 43 10.49 -8.94 5.51
C ASP A 43 10.79 -8.33 4.13
N GLU A 44 9.97 -7.38 3.67
CA GLU A 44 10.19 -6.60 2.44
C GLU A 44 11.20 -5.45 2.60
N GLY A 45 11.75 -5.24 3.80
CA GLY A 45 12.71 -4.17 4.08
C GLY A 45 12.11 -2.76 3.93
N LEU A 46 10.80 -2.62 4.08
CA LEU A 46 10.10 -1.33 4.06
C LEU A 46 10.14 -0.63 5.42
N VAL A 47 10.25 -1.42 6.49
CA VAL A 47 10.32 -0.93 7.87
C VAL A 47 11.42 -1.65 8.64
N VAL A 48 11.95 -0.99 9.67
CA VAL A 48 12.99 -1.54 10.56
C VAL A 48 12.56 -1.40 12.01
N VAL A 49 12.86 -2.41 12.81
CA VAL A 49 12.61 -2.39 14.26
C VAL A 49 13.84 -1.85 14.98
N GLN A 50 13.64 -0.81 15.78
CA GLN A 50 14.61 -0.37 16.77
C GLN A 50 14.17 -0.84 18.15
N ARG A 51 14.94 -1.77 18.72
CA ARG A 51 14.61 -2.42 20.01
C ARG A 51 14.37 -1.37 21.10
N GLY A 52 13.25 -1.50 21.80
CA GLY A 52 12.86 -0.58 22.89
C GLY A 52 12.26 0.75 22.42
N VAL A 53 12.24 1.05 21.12
CA VAL A 53 11.73 2.32 20.58
C VAL A 53 10.49 2.11 19.72
N GLY A 54 10.56 1.19 18.75
CA GLY A 54 9.44 0.89 17.86
C GLY A 54 9.88 0.56 16.45
N MET A 55 9.00 0.82 15.48
CA MET A 55 9.19 0.47 14.07
C MET A 55 9.24 1.73 13.22
N PHE A 56 10.21 1.81 12.32
CA PHE A 56 10.49 3.00 11.52
C PHE A 56 10.41 2.72 10.03
N VAL A 57 9.96 3.70 9.24
CA VAL A 57 9.95 3.62 7.78
C VAL A 57 11.39 3.72 7.26
N VAL A 58 11.80 2.77 6.42
CA VAL A 58 13.15 2.75 5.82
C VAL A 58 13.23 3.76 4.68
N ALA A 59 14.40 4.36 4.47
CA ALA A 59 14.64 5.22 3.31
C ALA A 59 14.34 4.49 1.98
N GLY A 60 13.70 5.17 1.04
CA GLY A 60 13.21 4.63 -0.22
C GLY A 60 11.98 3.72 -0.12
N ALA A 61 11.37 3.51 1.05
CA ALA A 61 10.23 2.61 1.20
C ALA A 61 9.02 3.02 0.34
N ALA A 62 8.73 4.32 0.25
CA ALA A 62 7.64 4.83 -0.59
C ALA A 62 7.83 4.51 -2.07
N GLN A 63 9.06 4.61 -2.58
CA GLN A 63 9.36 4.28 -3.97
C GLN A 63 9.30 2.77 -4.22
N ARG A 64 9.81 1.95 -3.27
CA ARG A 64 9.70 0.49 -3.35
C ARG A 64 8.25 0.02 -3.38
N LEU A 65 7.42 0.54 -2.48
CA LEU A 65 5.98 0.26 -2.45
C LEU A 65 5.28 0.66 -3.75
N ARG A 66 5.55 1.86 -4.28
CA ARG A 66 4.98 2.30 -5.57
C ARG A 66 5.33 1.36 -6.71
N ASN A 67 6.58 0.90 -6.76
CA ASN A 67 7.02 -0.03 -7.80
C ASN A 67 6.33 -1.39 -7.67
N ALA A 68 6.26 -1.95 -6.45
CA ALA A 68 5.58 -3.22 -6.19
C ALA A 68 4.08 -3.16 -6.51
N MET A 69 3.40 -2.08 -6.09
CA MET A 69 1.99 -1.86 -6.41
C MET A 69 1.76 -1.76 -7.92
N ARG A 70 2.62 -1.02 -8.62
CA ARG A 70 2.56 -0.89 -10.09
C ARG A 70 2.73 -2.23 -10.78
N GLU A 71 3.73 -3.01 -10.38
CA GLU A 71 3.99 -4.33 -10.95
C GLU A 71 2.80 -5.26 -10.75
N ARG A 72 2.30 -5.36 -9.51
CA ARG A 72 1.12 -6.16 -9.18
C ARG A 72 -0.09 -5.75 -9.99
N PHE A 73 -0.37 -4.45 -10.10
CA PHE A 73 -1.48 -3.95 -10.91
C PHE A 73 -1.35 -4.38 -12.37
N LEU A 74 -0.15 -4.23 -12.96
CA LEU A 74 0.07 -4.55 -14.37
C LEU A 74 0.01 -6.06 -14.66
N VAL A 75 0.40 -6.90 -13.71
CA VAL A 75 0.45 -8.36 -13.86
C VAL A 75 -0.90 -9.02 -13.52
N ASP A 76 -1.51 -8.64 -12.39
CA ASP A 76 -2.66 -9.36 -11.84
C ASP A 76 -4.00 -8.75 -12.26
N GLU A 77 -4.08 -7.41 -12.25
CA GLU A 77 -5.34 -6.67 -12.37
C GLU A 77 -5.59 -6.21 -13.81
N TRP A 78 -4.59 -5.58 -14.42
CA TRP A 78 -4.69 -4.96 -15.74
C TRP A 78 -5.15 -5.92 -16.85
N PRO A 79 -4.68 -7.19 -16.92
CA PRO A 79 -5.17 -8.12 -17.95
C PRO A 79 -6.67 -8.40 -17.82
N GLN A 80 -7.19 -8.45 -16.59
CA GLN A 80 -8.61 -8.66 -16.33
C GLN A 80 -9.44 -7.44 -16.74
N ILE A 81 -8.96 -6.25 -16.39
CA ILE A 81 -9.57 -4.97 -16.77
C ILE A 81 -9.62 -4.85 -18.30
N ARG A 82 -8.50 -5.09 -18.98
CA ARG A 82 -8.43 -5.06 -20.45
C ARG A 82 -9.44 -6.00 -21.11
N ARG A 83 -9.61 -7.22 -20.58
CA ARG A 83 -10.62 -8.17 -21.10
C ARG A 83 -12.03 -7.61 -20.94
N ARG A 84 -12.36 -7.01 -19.80
CA ARG A 84 -13.68 -6.41 -19.54
C ARG A 84 -13.95 -5.24 -20.49
N LEU A 85 -12.97 -4.36 -20.71
CA LEU A 85 -13.08 -3.25 -21.66
C LEU A 85 -13.37 -3.75 -23.07
N ALA A 86 -12.63 -4.77 -23.53
CA ALA A 86 -12.82 -5.36 -24.84
C ALA A 86 -14.24 -5.94 -25.03
N LEU A 87 -14.81 -6.59 -24.00
CA LEU A 87 -16.17 -7.14 -24.05
C LEU A 87 -17.25 -6.06 -24.19
N MET A 88 -17.00 -4.86 -23.66
CA MET A 88 -17.92 -3.73 -23.73
C MET A 88 -17.67 -2.84 -24.96
N GLY A 89 -16.67 -3.14 -25.77
CA GLY A 89 -16.25 -2.27 -26.88
C GLY A 89 -15.67 -0.94 -26.41
N LEU A 90 -15.19 -0.85 -25.16
CA LEU A 90 -14.61 0.36 -24.59
C LEU A 90 -13.11 0.42 -24.88
N SER A 91 -12.65 1.58 -25.32
CA SER A 91 -11.24 1.93 -25.42
C SER A 91 -10.77 2.68 -24.16
N ILE A 92 -9.45 2.81 -23.99
CA ILE A 92 -8.87 3.61 -22.89
C ILE A 92 -9.27 5.09 -23.03
N ALA A 93 -9.44 5.58 -24.26
CA ALA A 93 -9.86 6.96 -24.51
C ALA A 93 -11.28 7.24 -23.98
N ASP A 94 -12.18 6.26 -24.07
CA ASP A 94 -13.55 6.39 -23.56
C ASP A 94 -13.59 6.55 -22.04
N LEU A 95 -12.62 5.98 -21.32
CA LEU A 95 -12.50 6.10 -19.87
C LEU A 95 -12.00 7.47 -19.42
N ALA A 96 -11.21 8.17 -20.24
CA ALA A 96 -10.68 9.49 -19.89
C ALA A 96 -11.76 10.58 -19.80
N VAL A 97 -12.94 10.33 -20.36
CA VAL A 97 -14.10 11.23 -20.33
C VAL A 97 -14.90 11.09 -19.02
N VAL A 98 -14.74 9.97 -18.31
CA VAL A 98 -15.45 9.70 -17.06
C VAL A 98 -14.65 10.29 -15.90
N ASN A 99 -15.22 11.28 -15.21
CA ASN A 99 -14.59 11.90 -14.03
C ASN A 99 -14.54 10.87 -12.88
N PRO A 100 -13.36 10.50 -12.35
CA PRO A 100 -13.21 9.46 -11.32
C PRO A 100 -13.72 9.86 -9.91
N ALA A 101 -14.40 11.00 -9.77
CA ALA A 101 -14.85 11.55 -8.48
C ALA A 101 -16.26 11.12 -8.03
N ASN A 102 -16.89 10.12 -8.68
CA ASN A 102 -18.15 9.53 -8.23
C ASN A 102 -17.99 8.05 -7.86
#